data_AF-A0A9D0YQ76-F1
#
_entry.id   AF-A0A9D0YQ76-F1
#
_cell.length_a   1.000
_cell.length_b   1.000
_cell.length_c   1.000
_cell.angle_alpha   90.00
_cell.angle_beta   90.00
_cell.angle_gamma   90.00
#
_symmetry.space_group_name_H-M   'P 1'
#
loop_
_entity.id
_entity.type
_entity.pdbx_description
1 polymer ?
#
loop_
_entity_poly.entity_id
_entity_poly.type
_entity_poly.pdbx_seq_one_letter_code
_entity_poly.pdbx_strand_id
1 'polypeptide(L)'
;MGIEMKPKLTHNTLLQELLEKYEETFELLYPYGLNKLIENDILEIVAPRLTLEGFFRLFDISEEDRDKLWKEINKIVKKYSAMYEI
;
A
#
# COMPACT_ATOMS: atom_id res chain seq x y z
N MET A 1 27.06 -3.96 -12.65
CA MET A 1 25.88 -3.16 -13.02
C MET A 1 24.71 -3.70 -12.22
N GLY A 2 24.47 -3.16 -11.03
CA GLY A 2 23.23 -3.46 -10.32
C GLY A 2 22.11 -2.74 -11.05
N ILE A 3 21.10 -3.47 -11.51
CA ILE A 3 19.88 -2.84 -12.04
C ILE A 3 19.23 -2.19 -10.81
N GLU A 4 19.31 -0.87 -10.68
CA GLU A 4 18.49 -0.13 -9.73
C GLU A 4 17.03 -0.33 -10.16
N MET A 5 16.37 -1.30 -9.52
CA MET A 5 14.93 -1.44 -9.64
C MET A 5 14.32 -0.27 -8.88
N LYS A 6 13.99 0.81 -9.61
CA LYS A 6 13.15 1.89 -9.08
C LYS A 6 11.96 1.28 -8.36
N PRO A 7 11.65 1.69 -7.12
CA PRO A 7 10.51 1.16 -6.39
C PRO A 7 9.26 1.34 -7.24
N LYS A 8 8.65 0.21 -7.64
CA LYS A 8 7.46 0.22 -8.49
C LYS A 8 6.31 -0.36 -7.71
N LEU A 9 5.31 0.48 -7.45
CA LEU A 9 4.02 0.02 -6.95
C LEU A 9 3.39 -0.91 -7.99
N THR A 10 2.95 -2.08 -7.55
CA THR A 10 2.17 -3.01 -8.37
C THR A 10 0.93 -3.46 -7.61
N HIS A 11 -0.09 -3.95 -8.33
CA HIS A 11 -1.26 -4.57 -7.70
C HIS A 11 -0.90 -5.77 -6.80
N ASN A 12 0.26 -6.40 -7.05
CA ASN A 12 0.77 -7.54 -6.29
C ASN A 12 1.65 -7.14 -5.09
N THR A 13 1.90 -5.84 -4.89
CA THR A 13 2.63 -5.35 -3.71
C THR A 13 1.88 -5.79 -2.45
N LEU A 14 2.60 -6.43 -1.52
CA LEU A 14 2.02 -6.87 -0.25
C LEU A 14 1.69 -5.66 0.62
N LEU A 15 0.58 -5.75 1.37
CA LEU A 15 0.15 -4.69 2.26
C LEU A 15 1.20 -4.42 3.33
N GLN A 16 1.85 -5.46 3.88
CA GLN A 16 2.96 -5.29 4.81
C GLN A 16 4.11 -4.49 4.20
N GLU A 17 4.57 -4.87 2.99
CA GLU A 17 5.66 -4.14 2.31
C GLU A 17 5.31 -2.67 2.12
N LEU A 18 4.06 -2.39 1.75
CA LEU A 18 3.59 -1.03 1.53
C LEU A 18 3.62 -0.21 2.82
N LEU A 19 3.06 -0.74 3.91
CA LEU A 19 2.95 -0.04 5.19
C LEU A 19 4.32 0.17 5.85
N GLU A 20 5.23 -0.81 5.76
CA GLU A 20 6.58 -0.72 6.35
C GLU A 20 7.48 0.27 5.61
N LYS A 21 7.41 0.29 4.27
CA LYS A 21 8.27 1.16 3.45
C LYS A 21 7.73 2.57 3.33
N TYR A 22 6.41 2.75 3.42
CA TYR A 22 5.73 3.99 3.14
C TYR A 22 4.69 4.27 4.23
N GLU A 23 5.14 4.74 5.40
CA GLU A 23 4.30 4.99 6.57
C GLU A 23 3.07 5.85 6.26
N GLU A 24 3.20 6.85 5.38
CA GLU A 24 2.10 7.70 4.91
C GLU A 24 0.93 6.92 4.27
N THR A 25 1.16 5.70 3.79
CA THR A 25 0.10 4.84 3.23
C THR A 25 -0.83 4.28 4.29
N PHE A 26 -0.41 4.23 5.55
CA PHE A 26 -1.24 3.77 6.67
C PHE A 26 -2.47 4.66 6.83
N GLU A 27 -2.27 5.97 7.00
CA GLU A 27 -3.35 6.94 7.17
C GLU A 27 -4.28 6.95 5.96
N LEU A 28 -3.71 6.78 4.76
CA LEU A 28 -4.46 6.73 3.51
C LEU A 28 -5.40 5.52 3.44
N LEU A 29 -4.93 4.34 3.84
CA LEU A 29 -5.70 3.08 3.79
C LEU A 29 -6.59 2.86 5.01
N TYR A 30 -6.33 3.56 6.12
CA TYR A 30 -7.09 3.49 7.37
C TYR A 30 -8.61 3.54 7.17
N PRO A 31 -9.20 4.57 6.51
CA PRO A 31 -10.64 4.65 6.33
C PRO A 31 -11.22 3.63 5.33
N TYR A 32 -10.37 2.95 4.56
CA TYR A 32 -10.78 2.02 3.51
C TYR A 32 -10.78 0.55 3.94
N GLY A 33 -10.64 0.28 5.24
CA GLY A 33 -10.75 -1.07 5.81
C GLY A 33 -9.52 -1.52 6.58
N LEU A 34 -8.40 -0.80 6.50
CA LEU A 34 -7.23 -1.10 7.32
C LEU A 34 -7.57 -0.97 8.82
N ASN A 35 -8.44 -0.01 9.19
CA ASN A 35 -8.96 0.10 10.55
C ASN A 35 -9.64 -1.19 11.03
N LYS A 36 -10.43 -1.85 10.16
CA LYS A 36 -11.10 -3.11 10.50
C LYS A 36 -10.10 -4.22 10.77
N LEU A 37 -8.99 -4.29 10.04
CA LEU A 37 -7.94 -5.29 10.29
C LEU A 37 -7.28 -5.09 11.66
N ILE A 38 -7.12 -3.83 12.09
CA ILE A 38 -6.55 -3.46 13.39
C ILE A 38 -7.54 -3.74 14.52
N GLU A 39 -8.79 -3.30 14.37
CA GLU A 39 -9.86 -3.51 15.36
C GLU A 39 -10.11 -4.99 15.66
N ASN A 40 -9.86 -5.87 14.67
CA ASN A 40 -9.99 -7.32 14.81
C ASN A 40 -8.67 -8.01 15.20
N ASP A 41 -7.58 -7.27 15.42
CA ASP A 41 -6.25 -7.80 15.78
C ASP A 41 -5.71 -8.86 14.80
N ILE A 42 -5.98 -8.66 13.50
CA ILE A 42 -5.56 -9.58 12.43
C ILE A 42 -4.58 -8.96 11.45
N LEU A 43 -4.25 -7.66 11.58
CA LEU A 43 -3.41 -6.96 10.61
C LEU A 43 -2.08 -7.67 10.38
N GLU A 44 -1.37 -8.03 11.46
CA GLU A 44 -0.07 -8.73 11.37
C GLU A 44 -0.16 -10.11 10.71
N ILE A 45 -1.33 -10.77 10.80
CA ILE A 45 -1.57 -12.08 10.21
C ILE A 45 -1.86 -11.95 8.71
N VAL A 46 -2.64 -10.94 8.31
CA VAL A 46 -3.11 -10.80 6.92
C VAL A 46 -2.18 -9.96 6.05
N ALA A 47 -1.59 -8.89 6.57
CA ALA A 47 -0.76 -7.96 5.79
C ALA A 47 0.42 -8.62 5.05
N PRO A 48 1.10 -9.65 5.60
CA PRO A 48 2.18 -10.35 4.89
C PRO A 48 1.71 -11.16 3.68
N ARG A 49 0.39 -11.42 3.55
CA ARG A 49 -0.19 -12.30 2.52
C ARG A 49 -1.24 -11.58 1.65
N LEU A 50 -1.70 -10.41 2.08
CA LEU A 50 -2.70 -9.62 1.40
C LEU A 50 -2.02 -8.64 0.44
N THR A 51 -2.27 -8.79 -0.86
CA THR A 51 -1.80 -7.82 -1.87
C THR A 51 -2.66 -6.56 -1.83
N LEU A 52 -2.18 -5.47 -2.41
CA LEU A 52 -2.96 -4.23 -2.54
C LEU A 52 -4.27 -4.45 -3.32
N GLU A 53 -4.21 -5.24 -4.39
CA GLU A 53 -5.41 -5.66 -5.13
C GLU A 53 -6.34 -6.53 -4.28
N GLY A 54 -5.78 -7.45 -3.49
CA GLY A 54 -6.54 -8.28 -2.55
C GLY A 54 -7.25 -7.43 -1.50
N PHE A 55 -6.57 -6.41 -0.97
CA PHE A 55 -7.13 -5.45 -0.03
C PHE A 55 -8.32 -4.68 -0.65
N PHE A 56 -8.15 -4.16 -1.88
CA PHE A 56 -9.22 -3.44 -2.59
C PHE A 56 -10.47 -4.30 -2.80
N ARG A 57 -10.29 -5.59 -3.11
CA ARG A 57 -11.40 -6.54 -3.27
C ARG A 57 -12.04 -6.92 -1.94
N LEU A 58 -11.22 -7.17 -0.91
CA LEU A 58 -11.68 -7.60 0.41
C LEU A 58 -12.63 -6.57 1.04
N PHE A 59 -12.35 -5.28 0.84
CA PHE A 59 -13.14 -4.18 1.40
C PHE A 59 -14.13 -3.56 0.41
N ASP A 60 -14.31 -4.17 -0.76
CA ASP A 60 -15.22 -3.71 -1.83
C ASP A 60 -15.06 -2.22 -2.14
N ILE A 61 -13.81 -1.76 -2.24
CA ILE A 61 -13.50 -0.36 -2.53
C ILE A 61 -13.97 -0.06 -3.96
N SER A 62 -14.64 1.07 -4.18
CA SER A 62 -15.13 1.46 -5.51
C SER A 62 -13.99 1.66 -6.52
N GLU A 63 -14.24 1.52 -7.82
CA GLU A 63 -13.22 1.76 -8.85
C GLU A 63 -12.68 3.20 -8.79
N GLU A 64 -13.55 4.19 -8.54
CA GLU A 64 -13.16 5.59 -8.36
C GLU A 64 -12.19 5.78 -7.18
N ASP A 65 -12.50 5.17 -6.03
CA ASP A 65 -11.64 5.22 -4.85
C ASP A 65 -10.33 4.46 -5.07
N ARG A 66 -10.35 3.31 -5.77
CA ARG A 66 -9.14 2.56 -6.13
C ARG A 66 -8.21 3.42 -6.98
N ASP A 67 -8.75 4.13 -7.97
CA ASP A 67 -7.98 5.03 -8.83
C ASP A 67 -7.37 6.19 -8.04
N LYS A 68 -8.14 6.77 -7.12
CA LYS A 68 -7.66 7.82 -6.22
C LYS A 68 -6.55 7.31 -5.31
N LEU A 69 -6.77 6.19 -4.62
CA LEU A 69 -5.78 5.54 -3.75
C LEU A 69 -4.51 5.20 -4.54
N TRP A 70 -4.64 4.62 -5.73
CA TRP A 70 -3.52 4.29 -6.59
C TRP A 70 -2.66 5.51 -6.92
N LYS A 71 -3.30 6.63 -7.27
CA LYS A 71 -2.58 7.90 -7.56
C LYS A 71 -1.86 8.42 -6.32
N GLU A 72 -2.52 8.45 -5.16
CA GLU A 72 -1.90 8.94 -3.92
C GLU A 72 -0.76 8.03 -3.44
N ILE A 73 -0.93 6.71 -3.45
CA ILE A 73 0.14 5.76 -3.10
C ILE A 73 1.33 5.94 -4.06
N ASN A 74 1.10 6.08 -5.37
CA ASN A 74 2.19 6.31 -6.32
C ASN A 74 2.94 7.63 -6.05
N LYS A 75 2.27 8.68 -5.59
CA LYS A 75 2.95 9.93 -5.19
C LYS A 75 3.86 9.68 -4.00
N ILE A 76 3.40 8.95 -2.99
CA ILE A 76 4.19 8.59 -1.81
C ILE A 76 5.42 7.76 -2.24
N VAL A 77 5.21 6.69 -3.03
CA VAL A 77 6.32 5.83 -3.52
C VAL A 77 7.37 6.64 -4.28
N LYS A 78 6.95 7.57 -5.15
CA LYS A 78 7.87 8.45 -5.89
C LYS A 78 8.62 9.41 -4.96
N LYS A 79 7.93 10.00 -3.98
CA LYS A 79 8.53 10.90 -2.98
C LYS A 79 9.65 10.18 -2.23
N TYR A 80 9.38 8.97 -1.73
CA TYR A 80 10.39 8.14 -1.05
C TYR A 80 11.54 7.76 -1.99
N SER A 81 11.24 7.36 -3.23
CA SER A 81 12.30 7.04 -4.21
C SER A 81 13.26 8.20 -4.44
N ALA A 82 12.74 9.43 -4.56
CA ALA A 82 13.56 10.63 -4.74
C ALA A 82 14.38 11.02 -3.49
N MET A 83 13.95 10.59 -2.29
CA MET A 83 14.68 10.86 -1.03
C MET A 83 15.93 9.98 -0.87
N TYR A 84 15.99 8.82 -1.53
CA TYR A 84 17.10 7.86 -1.42
C TYR A 84 18.01 7.82 -2.66
N GLU A 85 17.78 8.66 -3.67
CA GLU A 85 18.69 8.86 -4.83
C GLU A 85 19.86 9.83 -4.52
N ILE A 86 20.45 9.76 -3.30
CA ILE A 86 21.64 10.54 -2.89
C ILE A 86 22.90 9.67 -2.86
#